data_AF-A0A9P9GJZ4-F1
#
_entry.id   AF-A0A9P9GJZ4-F1
#
_cell.length_a   1.000
_cell.length_b   1.000
_cell.length_c   1.000
_cell.angle_alpha   90.00
_cell.angle_beta   90.00
_cell.angle_gamma   90.00
#
_symmetry.space_group_name_H-M   'P 1'
#
loop_
_entity.id
_entity.type
_entity.pdbx_description
1 polymer ?
#
loop_
_entity_poly.entity_id
_entity_poly.type
_entity_poly.pdbx_seq_one_letter_code
_entity_poly.pdbx_strand_id
1 'polypeptide(L)'
;MLFGFTRLRQVCPAISGQQHRLRRAINTSTCPLKIISAIPRITTYYLVKVHKMETPFKWSAPPGSDIWKQPPSTDVFTAPFTTHSKKPLKQFISATLTFRTKYIHQYDQACLLLTFTNPNSPTPRKWIKTGIELYNDHPRYSTVTCDQWADWSVEKVGAENEAGVRNGEKCVTVKVQKVQDALGLCMWTYRVDEDGDKTPLRQTNWVYGDNGGEGWDLEVAAAVARPDPKKEIKEDLEVTFEKFKVEWDETA
;
A
#
# COMPACT_ATOMS: atom_id res chain seq x y z
N MET A 1 33.78 -4.48 -39.94
CA MET A 1 32.83 -4.22 -41.03
C MET A 1 32.07 -2.95 -40.68
N LEU A 2 32.20 -1.94 -41.54
CA LEU A 2 31.47 -0.67 -41.53
C LEU A 2 30.04 -0.85 -42.08
N PHE A 3 29.27 0.25 -42.01
CA PHE A 3 27.95 0.59 -42.60
C PHE A 3 26.84 0.71 -41.53
N GLY A 4 26.08 1.81 -41.43
CA GLY A 4 25.99 3.03 -42.23
C GLY A 4 24.72 3.80 -41.83
N PHE A 5 24.83 5.12 -41.76
CA PHE A 5 23.78 6.11 -41.45
C PHE A 5 22.58 6.07 -42.41
N THR A 6 21.38 6.48 -41.94
CA THR A 6 20.66 7.63 -42.53
C THR A 6 19.51 8.16 -41.66
N ARG A 7 19.55 9.48 -41.39
CA ARG A 7 18.44 10.33 -40.92
C ARG A 7 17.61 10.78 -42.12
N LEU A 8 16.31 10.99 -41.91
CA LEU A 8 15.49 11.89 -42.75
C LEU A 8 14.64 12.80 -41.86
N ARG A 9 14.83 14.12 -42.05
CA ARG A 9 14.02 15.23 -41.55
C ARG A 9 13.03 15.64 -42.66
N GLN A 10 11.82 16.05 -42.30
CA GLN A 10 10.98 16.97 -43.08
C GLN A 10 9.95 17.58 -42.10
N VAL A 11 10.11 18.82 -41.61
CA VAL A 11 9.78 20.15 -42.20
C VAL A 11 8.26 20.45 -42.23
N CYS A 12 7.84 21.35 -41.34
CA CYS A 12 6.59 22.13 -41.42
C CYS A 12 6.71 23.26 -42.44
N PRO A 13 5.57 23.84 -42.87
CA PRO A 13 5.45 25.30 -42.77
C PRO A 13 4.10 25.79 -42.23
N ALA A 14 4.13 26.97 -41.63
CA ALA A 14 3.00 27.78 -41.15
C ALA A 14 2.81 29.00 -42.07
N ILE A 15 1.57 29.39 -42.39
CA ILE A 15 1.15 30.69 -42.97
C ILE A 15 -0.34 30.89 -42.58
N SER A 16 -0.76 31.81 -41.70
CA SER A 16 -0.96 33.29 -41.77
C SER A 16 -2.23 33.77 -42.50
N GLY A 17 -2.96 34.75 -41.91
CA GLY A 17 -3.84 35.70 -42.65
C GLY A 17 -5.28 35.89 -42.11
N GLN A 18 -5.51 36.91 -41.26
CA GLN A 18 -6.34 38.13 -41.48
C GLN A 18 -7.87 37.96 -41.62
N GLN A 19 -8.64 38.42 -40.61
CA GLN A 19 -9.37 39.70 -40.50
C GLN A 19 -10.51 39.96 -41.51
N HIS A 20 -11.74 40.13 -41.01
CA HIS A 20 -12.64 41.19 -41.50
C HIS A 20 -13.67 41.66 -40.46
N ARG A 21 -13.82 42.98 -40.41
CA ARG A 21 -14.74 43.83 -39.63
C ARG A 21 -16.22 43.58 -39.97
N LEU A 22 -17.11 43.91 -39.02
CA LEU A 22 -18.31 44.69 -39.32
C LEU A 22 -18.84 45.47 -38.10
N ARG A 23 -19.39 46.65 -38.40
CA ARG A 23 -19.69 47.80 -37.54
C ARG A 23 -21.15 47.75 -37.02
N ARG A 24 -21.43 48.40 -35.88
CA ARG A 24 -22.34 49.57 -35.69
C ARG A 24 -22.98 49.62 -34.29
N ALA A 25 -23.47 50.82 -33.99
CA ALA A 25 -23.50 51.51 -32.71
C ALA A 25 -24.86 51.50 -31.98
N ILE A 26 -24.75 51.66 -30.66
CA ILE A 26 -25.53 52.49 -29.71
C ILE A 26 -27.06 52.51 -29.83
N ASN A 27 -27.77 52.09 -28.77
CA ASN A 27 -28.79 52.95 -28.17
C ASN A 27 -29.06 52.66 -26.67
N THR A 28 -29.46 53.74 -26.00
CA THR A 28 -29.64 54.01 -24.57
C THR A 28 -30.66 53.13 -23.84
N SER A 29 -30.45 52.85 -22.54
CA SER A 29 -31.53 52.71 -21.55
C SER A 29 -31.01 52.64 -20.10
N THR A 30 -31.87 53.13 -19.22
CA THR A 30 -31.82 53.48 -17.79
C THR A 30 -31.46 52.38 -16.77
N CYS A 31 -30.98 52.81 -15.58
CA CYS A 31 -30.80 52.03 -14.34
C CYS A 31 -32.05 51.23 -13.92
N PRO A 32 -31.88 50.11 -13.18
CA PRO A 32 -32.06 50.19 -11.73
C PRO A 32 -31.11 49.33 -10.88
N LEU A 33 -31.05 49.68 -9.59
CA LEU A 33 -30.37 48.95 -8.51
C LEU A 33 -30.64 47.44 -8.55
N LYS A 34 -29.60 46.62 -8.47
CA LYS A 34 -29.69 45.21 -8.04
C LYS A 34 -29.23 45.09 -6.60
N ILE A 35 -30.18 44.75 -5.73
CA ILE A 35 -29.96 44.29 -4.36
C ILE A 35 -29.13 42.99 -4.44
N ILE A 36 -27.91 43.03 -3.90
CA ILE A 36 -27.09 41.83 -3.72
C ILE A 36 -27.62 41.13 -2.47
N SER A 37 -28.42 40.08 -2.68
CA SER A 37 -28.78 39.12 -1.63
C SER A 37 -27.51 38.37 -1.21
N ALA A 38 -27.04 38.63 0.01
CA ALA A 38 -25.97 37.86 0.63
C ALA A 38 -26.54 36.51 1.07
N ILE A 39 -26.31 35.47 0.26
CA ILE A 39 -26.56 34.09 0.67
C ILE A 39 -25.42 33.69 1.60
N PRO A 40 -25.66 33.37 2.89
CA PRO A 40 -24.62 32.85 3.75
C PRO A 40 -24.22 31.46 3.24
N ARG A 41 -22.95 31.31 2.84
CA ARG A 41 -22.35 29.98 2.64
C ARG A 41 -22.30 29.29 3.99
N ILE A 42 -23.30 28.45 4.27
CA ILE A 42 -23.23 27.48 5.36
C ILE A 42 -22.10 26.52 4.99
N THR A 43 -20.95 26.75 5.60
CA THR A 43 -19.81 25.84 5.50
C THR A 43 -20.11 24.71 6.48
N THR A 44 -20.77 23.67 5.99
CA THR A 44 -21.00 22.46 6.79
C THR A 44 -19.65 21.80 7.00
N TYR A 45 -19.07 21.99 8.18
CA TYR A 45 -17.91 21.21 8.61
C TYR A 45 -18.38 19.76 8.79
N TYR A 46 -18.12 18.92 7.80
CA TYR A 46 -18.21 17.48 7.99
C TYR A 46 -17.09 17.08 8.96
N LEU A 47 -17.47 16.83 10.20
CA LEU A 47 -16.65 16.10 11.16
C LEU A 47 -16.35 14.73 10.54
N VAL A 48 -15.15 14.58 9.95
CA VAL A 48 -14.64 13.27 9.54
C VAL A 48 -14.43 12.48 10.83
N LYS A 49 -15.35 11.58 11.11
CA LYS A 49 -15.25 10.64 12.23
C LYS A 49 -14.09 9.71 11.91
N VAL A 50 -12.90 10.01 12.42
CA VAL A 50 -11.73 9.12 12.32
C VAL A 50 -12.11 7.86 13.09
N HIS A 51 -12.49 6.80 12.36
CA HIS A 51 -12.77 5.52 12.97
C HIS A 51 -11.42 4.93 13.39
N LYS A 52 -11.07 5.12 14.65
CA LYS A 52 -9.87 4.53 15.23
C LYS A 52 -10.15 3.04 15.38
N MET A 53 -9.34 2.21 14.72
CA MET A 53 -9.43 0.77 14.85
C MET A 53 -9.17 0.39 16.32
N GLU A 54 -10.12 -0.30 16.95
CA GLU A 54 -9.96 -0.80 18.31
C GLU A 54 -9.09 -2.05 18.30
N THR A 55 -8.15 -2.13 19.24
CA THR A 55 -7.25 -3.28 19.43
C THR A 55 -7.27 -3.71 20.91
N PRO A 56 -7.23 -5.01 21.22
CA PRO A 56 -7.03 -6.12 20.29
C PRO A 56 -8.30 -6.48 19.50
N PHE A 57 -8.12 -7.05 18.31
CA PHE A 57 -9.22 -7.65 17.54
C PHE A 57 -8.78 -8.97 16.92
N LYS A 58 -9.76 -9.82 16.61
CA LYS A 58 -9.54 -11.11 15.95
C LYS A 58 -9.88 -11.02 14.47
N TRP A 59 -9.17 -11.79 13.67
CA TRP A 59 -9.45 -11.98 12.25
C TRP A 59 -9.18 -13.44 11.88
N SER A 60 -9.81 -13.95 10.84
CA SER A 60 -9.58 -15.32 10.40
C SER A 60 -9.41 -15.44 8.90
N ALA A 61 -8.76 -16.52 8.47
CA ALA A 61 -8.65 -16.88 7.06
C ALA A 61 -9.09 -18.33 6.82
N PRO A 62 -9.96 -18.56 5.83
CA PRO A 62 -10.34 -19.91 5.46
C PRO A 62 -9.20 -20.64 4.73
N PRO A 63 -9.23 -21.98 4.70
CA PRO A 63 -8.32 -22.77 3.86
C PRO A 63 -8.34 -22.35 2.39
N GLY A 64 -7.18 -22.42 1.73
CA GLY A 64 -7.01 -22.07 0.32
C GLY A 64 -6.89 -20.58 0.04
N SER A 65 -6.76 -19.75 1.08
CA SER A 65 -6.59 -18.31 0.96
C SER A 65 -5.11 -17.92 0.87
N ASP A 66 -4.76 -16.97 -0.01
CA ASP A 66 -3.38 -16.50 -0.16
C ASP A 66 -3.29 -15.09 -0.79
N ILE A 67 -2.12 -14.47 -0.68
CA ILE A 67 -1.67 -13.29 -1.44
C ILE A 67 -0.34 -13.65 -2.09
N TRP A 68 -0.35 -14.03 -3.35
CA TRP A 68 0.84 -14.48 -4.07
C TRP A 68 0.71 -14.22 -5.56
N LYS A 69 1.84 -13.90 -6.21
CA LYS A 69 1.85 -13.67 -7.66
C LYS A 69 3.15 -14.20 -8.27
N GLN A 70 3.06 -15.24 -9.09
CA GLN A 70 4.21 -15.90 -9.67
C GLN A 70 4.01 -16.16 -11.17
N PRO A 71 5.02 -15.86 -12.01
CA PRO A 71 4.93 -16.13 -13.43
C PRO A 71 4.94 -17.64 -13.71
N PRO A 72 4.33 -18.09 -14.82
CA PRO A 72 3.69 -17.27 -15.83
C PRO A 72 2.20 -16.97 -15.58
N SER A 73 1.55 -17.62 -14.61
CA SER A 73 0.08 -17.67 -14.56
C SER A 73 -0.55 -17.55 -13.17
N THR A 74 0.23 -17.56 -12.10
CA THR A 74 -0.32 -17.50 -10.73
C THR A 74 -0.51 -16.06 -10.31
N ASP A 75 -1.76 -15.67 -10.06
CA ASP A 75 -2.14 -14.40 -9.43
C ASP A 75 -3.28 -14.68 -8.45
N VAL A 76 -2.95 -14.73 -7.17
CA VAL A 76 -3.87 -15.07 -6.07
C VAL A 76 -3.88 -13.90 -5.10
N PHE A 77 -5.08 -13.43 -4.79
CA PHE A 77 -5.29 -12.39 -3.78
C PHE A 77 -6.66 -12.62 -3.14
N THR A 78 -6.77 -13.72 -2.41
CA THR A 78 -8.00 -14.21 -1.79
C THR A 78 -7.95 -14.16 -0.27
N ALA A 79 -6.78 -13.90 0.31
CA ALA A 79 -6.63 -13.73 1.75
C ALA A 79 -7.51 -12.59 2.29
N PRO A 80 -8.30 -12.84 3.35
CA PRO A 80 -9.07 -11.78 3.98
C PRO A 80 -8.14 -10.80 4.72
N PHE A 81 -8.50 -9.53 4.65
CA PHE A 81 -7.79 -8.45 5.33
C PHE A 81 -8.77 -7.41 5.87
N THR A 82 -8.34 -6.65 6.87
CA THR A 82 -9.07 -5.51 7.42
C THR A 82 -8.25 -4.23 7.31
N THR A 83 -8.83 -3.23 6.68
CA THR A 83 -8.16 -1.96 6.41
C THR A 83 -8.14 -1.08 7.65
N HIS A 84 -6.95 -0.61 8.02
CA HIS A 84 -6.79 0.43 9.03
C HIS A 84 -7.08 1.81 8.44
N SER A 85 -6.46 2.12 7.30
CA SER A 85 -6.59 3.43 6.65
C SER A 85 -6.06 3.41 5.22
N LYS A 86 -6.57 4.30 4.38
CA LYS A 86 -6.09 4.57 3.02
C LYS A 86 -5.90 6.08 2.81
N LYS A 87 -4.73 6.49 2.33
CA LYS A 87 -4.38 7.89 2.04
C LYS A 87 -3.37 7.97 0.87
N PRO A 88 -3.09 9.16 0.32
CA PRO A 88 -2.00 9.34 -0.64
C PRO A 88 -0.67 8.79 -0.10
N LEU A 89 0.07 8.04 -0.93
CA LEU A 89 1.33 7.39 -0.56
C LEU A 89 2.36 8.39 -0.01
N LYS A 90 2.38 9.62 -0.54
CA LYS A 90 3.32 10.66 -0.09
C LYS A 90 3.17 11.01 1.39
N GLN A 91 1.95 10.89 1.92
CA GLN A 91 1.62 11.15 3.31
C GLN A 91 2.02 9.99 4.23
N PHE A 92 2.40 8.82 3.71
CA PHE A 92 2.76 7.69 4.58
C PHE A 92 4.06 7.96 5.35
N ILE A 93 4.04 7.75 6.66
CA ILE A 93 5.25 7.78 7.51
C ILE A 93 5.63 6.36 7.91
N SER A 94 4.76 5.68 8.65
CA SER A 94 5.02 4.30 9.09
C SER A 94 3.76 3.52 9.43
N ALA A 95 3.85 2.20 9.40
CA ALA A 95 2.85 1.27 9.88
C ALA A 95 3.52 0.24 10.78
N THR A 96 2.93 -0.06 11.93
CA THR A 96 3.43 -1.04 12.90
C THR A 96 2.30 -1.94 13.33
N LEU A 97 2.51 -3.25 13.23
CA LEU A 97 1.52 -4.27 13.55
C LEU A 97 2.12 -5.25 14.54
N THR A 98 1.40 -5.51 15.64
CA THR A 98 1.72 -6.53 16.63
C THR A 98 0.61 -7.57 16.65
N PHE A 99 0.97 -8.84 16.56
CA PHE A 99 0.00 -9.93 16.44
C PHE A 99 0.54 -11.24 17.02
N ARG A 100 -0.35 -12.19 17.22
CA ARG A 100 -0.03 -13.58 17.55
C ARG A 100 -1.07 -14.54 17.00
N THR A 101 -0.63 -15.74 16.69
CA THR A 101 -1.47 -16.86 16.27
C THR A 101 -0.72 -18.17 16.48
N LYS A 102 -1.44 -19.29 16.48
CA LYS A 102 -0.86 -20.62 16.49
C LYS A 102 -0.68 -21.09 15.06
N TYR A 103 0.58 -21.23 14.64
CA TYR A 103 0.96 -21.71 13.32
C TYR A 103 0.99 -23.23 13.31
N ILE A 104 0.16 -23.85 12.47
CA ILE A 104 -0.03 -25.31 12.44
C ILE A 104 0.37 -25.87 11.08
N HIS A 105 -0.13 -25.26 10.01
CA HIS A 105 0.01 -25.77 8.65
C HIS A 105 1.06 -24.98 7.88
N GLN A 106 1.80 -25.68 7.01
CA GLN A 106 2.78 -25.05 6.12
C GLN A 106 2.09 -23.90 5.37
N TYR A 107 2.71 -22.73 5.40
CA TYR A 107 2.27 -21.45 4.85
C TYR A 107 1.18 -20.70 5.63
N ASP A 108 0.82 -21.12 6.85
CA ASP A 108 0.01 -20.28 7.75
C ASP A 108 0.66 -18.90 7.90
N GLN A 109 -0.12 -17.83 7.70
CA GLN A 109 0.37 -16.46 7.58
C GLN A 109 -0.46 -15.46 8.39
N ALA A 110 0.23 -14.57 9.10
CA ALA A 110 -0.34 -13.36 9.69
C ALA A 110 0.58 -12.18 9.36
N CYS A 111 0.04 -11.10 8.79
CA CYS A 111 0.88 -10.04 8.22
C CYS A 111 0.24 -8.65 8.21
N LEU A 112 1.12 -7.66 8.12
CA LEU A 112 0.84 -6.31 7.68
C LEU A 112 0.83 -6.30 6.15
N LEU A 113 -0.22 -5.76 5.55
CA LEU A 113 -0.43 -5.67 4.12
C LEU A 113 -0.49 -4.20 3.69
N LEU A 114 0.31 -3.85 2.69
CA LEU A 114 0.32 -2.55 2.02
C LEU A 114 -0.08 -2.77 0.57
N THR A 115 -1.16 -2.13 0.12
CA THR A 115 -1.63 -2.20 -1.27
C THR A 115 -1.51 -0.83 -1.92
N PHE A 116 -0.90 -0.77 -3.09
CA PHE A 116 -0.65 0.48 -3.82
C PHE A 116 -1.55 0.54 -5.05
N THR A 117 -2.29 1.65 -5.20
CA THR A 117 -3.19 1.86 -6.33
C THR A 117 -3.00 3.25 -6.92
N ASN A 118 -2.97 3.36 -8.24
CA ASN A 118 -3.04 4.64 -8.93
C ASN A 118 -4.49 4.90 -9.40
N PRO A 119 -5.24 5.85 -8.81
CA PRO A 119 -6.63 6.08 -9.19
C PRO A 119 -6.80 6.62 -10.62
N ASN A 120 -5.72 7.16 -11.23
CA ASN A 120 -5.75 7.76 -12.55
C ASN A 120 -5.28 6.80 -13.66
N SER A 121 -4.89 5.57 -13.33
CA SER A 121 -4.38 4.61 -14.29
C SER A 121 -4.75 3.17 -13.90
N PRO A 122 -5.21 2.33 -14.84
CA PRO A 122 -5.38 0.90 -14.57
C PRO A 122 -4.00 0.26 -14.42
N THR A 123 -3.48 0.22 -13.20
CA THR A 123 -2.21 -0.42 -12.88
C THR A 123 -2.43 -1.85 -12.40
N PRO A 124 -1.57 -2.81 -12.76
CA PRO A 124 -1.52 -4.11 -12.10
C PRO A 124 -1.43 -3.94 -10.58
N ARG A 125 -2.05 -4.86 -9.83
CA ARG A 125 -2.05 -4.84 -8.37
C ARG A 125 -0.62 -4.90 -7.85
N LYS A 126 -0.22 -3.85 -7.10
CA LYS A 126 1.08 -3.79 -6.41
C LYS A 126 0.87 -3.86 -4.91
N TRP A 127 1.72 -4.59 -4.21
CA TRP A 127 1.56 -4.79 -2.77
C TRP A 127 2.86 -5.20 -2.07
N ILE A 128 2.89 -5.03 -0.76
CA ILE A 128 3.88 -5.62 0.14
C ILE A 128 3.11 -6.33 1.26
N LYS A 129 3.45 -7.58 1.55
CA LYS A 129 3.01 -8.25 2.79
C LYS A 129 4.23 -8.57 3.64
N THR A 130 4.15 -8.32 4.94
CA THR A 130 5.23 -8.64 5.88
C THR A 130 4.68 -9.12 7.22
N GLY A 131 5.24 -10.19 7.76
CA GLY A 131 4.76 -10.80 8.99
C GLY A 131 5.46 -12.12 9.28
N ILE A 132 4.71 -13.08 9.81
CA ILE A 132 5.19 -14.45 10.01
C ILE A 132 4.49 -15.40 9.05
N GLU A 133 5.27 -16.33 8.52
CA GLU A 133 4.82 -17.45 7.71
C GLU A 133 5.43 -18.75 8.24
N LEU A 134 4.63 -19.81 8.37
CA LEU A 134 5.17 -21.13 8.71
C LEU A 134 5.83 -21.74 7.47
N TYR A 135 7.15 -21.85 7.47
CA TYR A 135 7.90 -22.34 6.31
C TYR A 135 8.95 -23.36 6.72
N ASN A 136 8.85 -24.55 6.14
CA ASN A 136 9.67 -25.71 6.44
C ASN A 136 9.61 -26.05 7.93
N ASP A 137 8.39 -26.10 8.47
CA ASP A 137 8.13 -26.43 9.87
C ASP A 137 8.66 -25.40 10.91
N HIS A 138 9.08 -24.22 10.46
CA HIS A 138 9.56 -23.15 11.35
C HIS A 138 8.81 -21.83 11.07
N PRO A 139 8.37 -21.09 12.10
CA PRO A 139 7.88 -19.73 11.88
C PRO A 139 9.04 -18.86 11.36
N ARG A 140 8.81 -18.15 10.27
CA ARG A 140 9.79 -17.26 9.63
C ARG A 140 9.24 -15.85 9.56
N TYR A 141 10.10 -14.86 9.77
CA TYR A 141 9.81 -13.52 9.26
C TYR A 141 9.78 -13.60 7.75
N SER A 142 8.64 -13.26 7.16
CA SER A 142 8.37 -13.37 5.74
C SER A 142 7.97 -11.99 5.23
N THR A 143 8.68 -11.51 4.22
CA THR A 143 8.33 -10.28 3.49
C THR A 143 8.27 -10.58 2.02
N VAL A 144 7.16 -10.25 1.39
CA VAL A 144 6.97 -10.35 -0.06
C VAL A 144 6.64 -8.98 -0.61
N THR A 145 7.38 -8.55 -1.62
CA THR A 145 7.15 -7.31 -2.35
C THR A 145 6.73 -7.64 -3.77
N CYS A 146 5.63 -7.08 -4.25
CA CYS A 146 5.09 -7.34 -5.57
C CYS A 146 4.88 -6.04 -6.34
N ASP A 147 5.79 -5.76 -7.28
CA ASP A 147 5.57 -4.75 -8.32
C ASP A 147 4.79 -5.38 -9.48
N GLN A 148 5.46 -6.19 -10.31
CA GLN A 148 4.82 -7.00 -11.35
C GLN A 148 4.61 -8.45 -10.92
N TRP A 149 5.56 -8.99 -10.18
CA TRP A 149 5.60 -10.36 -9.65
C TRP A 149 6.12 -10.32 -8.22
N ALA A 150 5.77 -11.33 -7.43
CA ALA A 150 6.19 -11.46 -6.05
C ALA A 150 7.70 -11.79 -5.97
N ASP A 151 8.39 -11.06 -5.10
CA ASP A 151 9.76 -11.33 -4.67
C ASP A 151 9.76 -11.50 -3.15
N TRP A 152 10.24 -12.65 -2.68
CA TRP A 152 10.04 -13.17 -1.33
C TRP A 152 11.37 -13.34 -0.60
N SER A 153 11.46 -12.76 0.61
CA SER A 153 12.53 -13.00 1.57
C SER A 153 12.00 -13.70 2.82
N VAL A 154 12.75 -14.67 3.32
CA VAL A 154 12.49 -15.38 4.58
C VAL A 154 13.68 -15.27 5.52
N GLU A 155 13.41 -14.97 6.79
CA GLU A 155 14.41 -14.86 7.85
C GLU A 155 13.97 -15.65 9.09
N LYS A 156 14.93 -16.13 9.89
CA LYS A 156 14.62 -16.94 11.06
C LYS A 156 13.98 -16.10 12.16
N VAL A 157 13.00 -16.67 12.84
CA VAL A 157 12.71 -16.30 14.23
C VAL A 157 13.85 -16.85 15.10
N GLY A 158 14.35 -16.07 16.06
CA GLY A 158 15.42 -16.50 16.96
C GLY A 158 15.01 -17.75 17.74
N ALA A 159 15.96 -18.64 18.02
CA ALA A 159 15.70 -19.95 18.63
C ALA A 159 15.01 -19.81 19.99
N GLU A 160 15.32 -18.76 20.73
CA GLU A 160 14.73 -18.41 22.03
C GLU A 160 13.24 -18.04 21.93
N ASN A 161 12.79 -17.59 20.76
CA ASN A 161 11.43 -17.11 20.53
C ASN A 161 10.59 -18.06 19.68
N GLU A 162 11.22 -19.01 18.98
CA GLU A 162 10.58 -19.84 17.96
C GLU A 162 9.36 -20.62 18.48
N ALA A 163 9.50 -21.30 19.62
CA ALA A 163 8.40 -22.08 20.21
C ALA A 163 7.22 -21.17 20.62
N GLY A 164 7.50 -20.04 21.25
CA GLY A 164 6.48 -19.08 21.68
C GLY A 164 5.75 -18.45 20.49
N VAL A 165 6.48 -18.11 19.42
CA VAL A 165 5.87 -17.58 18.18
C VAL A 165 5.03 -18.66 17.50
N ARG A 166 5.54 -19.89 17.37
CA ARG A 166 4.81 -21.00 16.74
C ARG A 166 3.50 -21.31 17.47
N ASN A 167 3.52 -21.33 18.80
CA ASN A 167 2.35 -21.68 19.61
C ASN A 167 1.37 -20.51 19.83
N GLY A 168 1.71 -19.29 19.41
CA GLY A 168 0.91 -18.09 19.63
C GLY A 168 0.96 -17.58 21.07
N GLU A 169 2.00 -17.96 21.82
CA GLU A 169 2.27 -17.54 23.19
C GLU A 169 3.08 -16.24 23.22
N LYS A 170 3.87 -15.98 22.17
CA LYS A 170 4.65 -14.75 22.01
C LYS A 170 4.12 -13.90 20.85
N CYS A 171 3.95 -12.60 21.09
CA CYS A 171 3.62 -11.64 20.05
C CYS A 171 4.81 -11.36 19.14
N VAL A 172 4.51 -11.06 17.88
CA VAL A 172 5.47 -10.57 16.90
C VAL A 172 5.09 -9.16 16.49
N THR A 173 6.09 -8.28 16.39
CA THR A 173 5.92 -6.92 15.88
C THR A 173 6.73 -6.72 14.60
N VAL A 174 6.05 -6.23 13.56
CA VAL A 174 6.68 -5.79 12.29
C VAL A 174 6.39 -4.32 12.05
N LYS A 175 7.33 -3.63 11.41
CA LYS A 175 7.20 -2.22 11.04
C LYS A 175 7.62 -1.99 9.61
N VAL A 176 6.81 -1.22 8.88
CA VAL A 176 7.17 -0.64 7.59
C VAL A 176 7.26 0.88 7.74
N GLN A 177 8.30 1.49 7.19
CA GLN A 177 8.58 2.93 7.35
C GLN A 177 9.11 3.55 6.06
N LYS A 178 8.59 4.72 5.70
CA LYS A 178 9.17 5.61 4.67
C LYS A 178 10.48 6.17 5.21
N VAL A 179 11.54 6.07 4.42
CA VAL A 179 12.85 6.62 4.74
C VAL A 179 13.32 7.49 3.58
N GLN A 180 13.87 8.65 3.91
CA GLN A 180 14.57 9.51 2.98
C GLN A 180 16.04 9.61 3.42
N ASP A 181 16.94 9.25 2.54
CA ASP A 181 18.39 9.36 2.75
C ASP A 181 19.07 10.08 1.57
N ALA A 182 20.40 10.05 1.53
CA ALA A 182 21.18 10.70 0.47
C ALA A 182 20.95 10.09 -0.93
N LEU A 183 20.43 8.87 -1.02
CA LEU A 183 20.15 8.17 -2.28
C LEU A 183 18.72 8.36 -2.75
N GLY A 184 17.79 8.77 -1.86
CA GLY A 184 16.42 9.11 -2.21
C GLY A 184 15.40 8.56 -1.24
N LEU A 185 14.22 8.21 -1.78
CA LEU A 185 13.08 7.67 -1.02
C LEU A 185 13.00 6.16 -1.16
N CYS A 186 12.87 5.46 -0.03
CA CYS A 186 12.63 4.03 0.00
C CYS A 186 11.73 3.65 1.17
N MET A 187 11.23 2.42 1.14
CA MET A 187 10.43 1.85 2.20
C MET A 187 11.20 0.70 2.84
N TRP A 188 11.43 0.80 4.15
CA TRP A 188 12.10 -0.23 4.92
C TRP A 188 11.10 -1.05 5.72
N THR A 189 11.33 -2.35 5.74
CA THR A 189 10.62 -3.32 6.57
C THR A 189 11.54 -3.84 7.66
N TYR A 190 11.05 -3.91 8.89
CA TYR A 190 11.78 -4.32 10.08
C TYR A 190 10.98 -5.34 10.89
N ARG A 191 11.67 -6.25 11.58
CA ARG A 191 11.16 -6.80 12.84
C ARG A 191 11.49 -5.85 13.98
N VAL A 192 10.62 -5.78 14.96
CA VAL A 192 10.80 -4.95 16.15
C VAL A 192 10.82 -5.85 17.37
N ASP A 193 11.91 -5.77 18.13
CA ASP A 193 12.10 -6.56 19.35
C ASP A 193 11.39 -5.89 20.55
N GLU A 194 11.33 -6.57 21.69
CA GLU A 194 10.56 -6.09 22.87
C GLU A 194 11.06 -4.73 23.40
N ASP A 195 12.37 -4.49 23.30
CA ASP A 195 13.02 -3.24 23.70
C ASP A 195 12.80 -2.09 22.68
N GLY A 196 12.14 -2.38 21.55
CA GLY A 196 11.87 -1.42 20.47
C GLY A 196 12.96 -1.35 19.40
N ASP A 197 14.03 -2.15 19.54
CA ASP A 197 15.09 -2.26 18.56
C ASP A 197 14.57 -2.79 17.23
N LYS A 198 15.08 -2.22 16.13
CA LYS A 198 14.65 -2.55 14.77
C LYS A 198 15.73 -3.34 14.06
N THR A 199 15.44 -4.58 13.69
CA THR A 199 16.30 -5.36 12.78
C THR A 199 15.73 -5.27 11.36
N PRO A 200 16.52 -4.80 10.36
CA PRO A 200 16.06 -4.69 8.98
C PRO A 200 15.80 -6.06 8.35
N LEU A 201 14.68 -6.18 7.63
CA LEU A 201 14.30 -7.37 6.85
C LEU A 201 14.36 -7.11 5.35
N ARG A 202 13.95 -5.92 4.89
CA ARG A 202 13.87 -5.60 3.45
C ARG A 202 13.89 -4.09 3.22
N GLN A 203 14.64 -3.66 2.21
CA GLN A 203 14.50 -2.33 1.61
C GLN A 203 13.76 -2.46 0.27
N THR A 204 12.80 -1.58 0.02
CA THR A 204 11.98 -1.60 -1.20
C THR A 204 11.96 -0.21 -1.84
N ASN A 205 12.46 -0.11 -3.07
CA ASN A 205 12.64 1.17 -3.77
C ASN A 205 11.53 1.46 -4.80
N TRP A 206 10.99 0.44 -5.46
CA TRP A 206 10.04 0.61 -6.56
C TRP A 206 8.74 1.34 -6.17
N VAL A 207 8.40 1.34 -4.88
CA VAL A 207 7.17 1.96 -4.34
C VAL A 207 7.05 3.45 -4.64
N TYR A 208 8.17 4.18 -4.71
CA TYR A 208 8.16 5.63 -4.94
C TYR A 208 8.44 6.01 -6.41
N GLY A 209 9.00 5.11 -7.21
CA GLY A 209 9.26 5.36 -8.64
C GLY A 209 9.98 6.69 -8.93
N ASP A 210 9.82 7.20 -10.15
CA ASP A 210 10.54 8.40 -10.61
C ASP A 210 9.99 9.72 -10.04
N ASN A 211 8.72 9.73 -9.61
CA ASN A 211 8.01 10.92 -9.14
C ASN A 211 7.79 10.94 -7.62
N GLY A 212 8.51 10.12 -6.86
CA GLY A 212 8.40 10.08 -5.40
C GLY A 212 7.05 9.59 -4.86
N GLY A 213 6.31 8.81 -5.64
CA GLY A 213 5.01 8.24 -5.29
C GLY A 213 3.82 9.18 -5.55
N GLU A 214 4.02 10.25 -6.31
CA GLU A 214 2.94 11.17 -6.65
C GLU A 214 1.85 10.49 -7.49
N GLY A 215 0.59 10.75 -7.12
CA GLY A 215 -0.57 10.16 -7.76
C GLY A 215 -0.88 8.72 -7.34
N TRP A 216 -0.18 8.16 -6.35
CA TRP A 216 -0.47 6.84 -5.78
C TRP A 216 -1.16 6.95 -4.43
N ASP A 217 -2.11 6.06 -4.19
CA ASP A 217 -2.70 5.81 -2.87
C ASP A 217 -2.07 4.56 -2.24
N LEU A 218 -1.97 4.59 -0.92
CA LEU A 218 -1.58 3.44 -0.10
C LEU A 218 -2.71 3.06 0.84
N GLU A 219 -3.15 1.81 0.74
CA GLU A 219 -4.01 1.16 1.72
C GLU A 219 -3.15 0.32 2.67
N VAL A 220 -3.32 0.53 3.98
CA VAL A 220 -2.63 -0.21 5.03
C VAL A 220 -3.64 -1.08 5.77
N ALA A 221 -3.40 -2.37 5.80
CA ALA A 221 -4.32 -3.38 6.33
C ALA A 221 -3.58 -4.47 7.13
N ALA A 222 -4.32 -5.20 7.96
CA ALA A 222 -3.87 -6.44 8.56
C ALA A 222 -4.50 -7.61 7.80
N ALA A 223 -3.71 -8.63 7.45
CA ALA A 223 -4.15 -9.74 6.63
C ALA A 223 -3.75 -11.09 7.23
N VAL A 224 -4.56 -12.10 6.94
CA VAL A 224 -4.35 -13.48 7.38
C VAL A 224 -4.53 -14.38 6.16
N ALA A 225 -3.64 -15.35 5.98
CA ALA A 225 -3.75 -16.32 4.89
C ALA A 225 -3.48 -17.74 5.40
N ARG A 226 -4.18 -18.69 4.80
CA ARG A 226 -4.01 -20.13 5.03
C ARG A 226 -4.00 -20.84 3.68
N PRO A 227 -2.87 -20.82 2.96
CA PRO A 227 -2.74 -21.57 1.73
C PRO A 227 -2.92 -23.06 2.00
N ASP A 228 -3.65 -23.73 1.12
CA ASP A 228 -3.91 -25.15 1.23
C ASP A 228 -3.72 -25.81 -0.14
N PRO A 229 -2.46 -25.95 -0.60
CA PRO A 229 -2.19 -26.50 -1.93
C PRO A 229 -2.65 -27.96 -2.06
N LYS A 230 -2.78 -28.69 -0.95
CA LYS A 230 -3.23 -30.09 -0.93
C LYS A 230 -4.74 -30.24 -0.73
N LYS A 231 -5.44 -29.18 -0.32
CA LYS A 231 -6.89 -29.16 -0.04
C LYS A 231 -7.28 -30.12 1.09
N GLU A 232 -6.47 -30.16 2.14
CA GLU A 232 -6.62 -31.07 3.28
C GLU A 232 -7.06 -30.36 4.56
N ILE A 233 -6.92 -29.03 4.63
CA ILE A 233 -7.20 -28.23 5.82
C ILE A 233 -8.69 -27.89 5.85
N LYS A 234 -9.31 -27.99 7.04
CA LYS A 234 -10.77 -27.78 7.20
C LYS A 234 -11.10 -26.58 8.07
N GLU A 235 -10.14 -26.14 8.87
CA GLU A 235 -10.30 -25.11 9.88
C GLU A 235 -9.65 -23.78 9.47
N ASP A 236 -10.25 -22.68 9.92
CA ASP A 236 -9.75 -21.33 9.71
C ASP A 236 -8.50 -21.04 10.56
N LEU A 237 -7.58 -20.22 10.03
CA LEU A 237 -6.49 -19.65 10.81
C LEU A 237 -7.03 -18.42 11.54
N GLU A 238 -7.12 -18.44 12.86
CA GLU A 238 -7.48 -17.27 13.66
C GLU A 238 -6.23 -16.54 14.14
N VAL A 239 -6.20 -15.21 13.99
CA VAL A 239 -5.12 -14.34 14.45
C VAL A 239 -5.69 -13.30 15.41
N THR A 240 -4.94 -13.00 16.47
CA THR A 240 -5.21 -11.84 17.32
C THR A 240 -4.23 -10.72 16.96
N PHE A 241 -4.75 -9.61 16.48
CA PHE A 241 -4.00 -8.37 16.23
C PHE A 241 -4.04 -7.51 17.49
N GLU A 242 -2.94 -7.50 18.24
CA GLU A 242 -2.82 -6.88 19.56
C GLU A 242 -2.68 -5.36 19.49
N LYS A 243 -1.93 -4.86 18.51
CA LYS A 243 -1.71 -3.43 18.29
C LYS A 243 -1.57 -3.16 16.80
N PHE A 244 -2.23 -2.12 16.30
CA PHE A 244 -2.09 -1.65 14.93
C PHE A 244 -2.01 -0.13 14.91
N LYS A 245 -0.85 0.41 14.55
CA LYS A 245 -0.60 1.85 14.48
C LYS A 245 -0.17 2.24 13.07
N VAL A 246 -0.80 3.25 12.49
CA VAL A 246 -0.37 3.87 11.24
C VAL A 246 -0.18 5.37 11.45
N GLU A 247 0.95 5.88 10.99
CA GLU A 247 1.33 7.28 11.05
C GLU A 247 1.30 7.87 9.65
N TRP A 248 0.56 8.96 9.51
CA TRP A 248 0.44 9.75 8.29
C TRP A 248 0.89 11.18 8.57
N ASP A 249 1.53 11.79 7.59
CA ASP A 249 1.81 13.21 7.56
C ASP A 249 0.54 13.95 7.10
N GLU A 250 -0.12 14.63 8.04
CA GLU A 250 -1.34 15.40 7.78
C GLU A 250 -1.06 16.73 7.04
N THR A 251 0.21 17.07 6.81
CA THR A 251 0.63 18.34 6.19
C THR A 251 1.16 18.18 4.75
N ALA A 252 1.31 16.94 4.28
CA ALA A 252 1.94 16.60 3.00
C ALA A 252 1.00 16.53 1.78
#